data_AF-A0A151RA98-F1
#
_entry.id   AF-A0A151RA98-F1
#
_cell.length_a   1.000
_cell.length_b   1.000
_cell.length_c   1.000
_cell.angle_alpha   90.00
_cell.angle_beta   90.00
_cell.angle_gamma   90.00
#
_symmetry.space_group_name_H-M   'P 1'
#
loop_
_entity.id
_entity.type
_entity.pdbx_description
1 polymer ?
#
loop_
_entity_poly.entity_id
_entity_poly.type
_entity_poly.pdbx_seq_one_letter_code
_entity_poly.pdbx_strand_id
1 'polypeptide(L)'
;MLVGEAEHWWGSTYQILATRGVAVDWECFRTVFMEKYFSESVRHAKEAEFLRLHQGALSVSEYAMRFEHLACFYSQATSEAWKCRRNLKKTKH
;
A
#
# COMPACT_ATOMS: atom_id res chain seq x y z
N MET A 1 10.33 -12.24 -2.69
CA MET A 1 10.34 -12.43 -4.15
C MET A 1 8.89 -12.68 -4.57
N LEU A 2 8.39 -12.01 -5.62
CA LEU A 2 7.05 -12.31 -6.15
C LEU A 2 7.09 -13.62 -6.92
N VAL A 3 6.00 -14.36 -6.91
CA VAL A 3 5.89 -15.65 -7.60
C VAL A 3 4.53 -15.77 -8.30
N GLY A 4 4.49 -16.52 -9.40
CA GLY A 4 3.24 -16.84 -10.11
C GLY A 4 2.59 -15.61 -10.77
N GLU A 5 1.29 -15.42 -10.54
CA GLU A 5 0.51 -14.31 -11.13
C GLU A 5 1.09 -12.93 -10.78
N ALA A 6 1.57 -12.77 -9.55
CA ALA A 6 2.10 -11.49 -9.08
C ALA A 6 3.38 -11.08 -9.81
N GLU A 7 4.21 -12.03 -10.20
CA GLU A 7 5.42 -11.78 -10.98
C GLU A 7 5.07 -11.26 -12.38
N HIS A 8 4.16 -11.95 -13.08
CA HIS A 8 3.70 -11.57 -14.42
C HIS A 8 3.02 -10.20 -14.43
N TRP A 9 2.16 -9.95 -13.45
CA TRP A 9 1.50 -8.66 -13.28
C TRP A 9 2.51 -7.54 -13.01
N TRP A 10 3.47 -7.78 -12.12
CA TRP A 10 4.48 -6.77 -11.80
C TRP A 10 5.37 -6.46 -13.00
N GLY A 11 5.80 -7.47 -13.76
CA GLY A 11 6.58 -7.27 -14.99
C GLY A 11 5.86 -6.37 -16.00
N SER A 12 4.57 -6.63 -16.23
CA SER A 12 3.74 -5.81 -17.14
C SER A 12 3.57 -4.38 -16.62
N THR A 13 3.33 -4.23 -15.32
CA THR A 13 3.12 -2.93 -14.67
C THR A 13 4.40 -2.10 -14.65
N TYR A 14 5.54 -2.72 -14.37
CA TYR A 14 6.86 -2.09 -14.41
C TYR A 14 7.14 -1.48 -15.78
N GLN A 15 6.89 -2.22 -16.87
CA GLN A 15 7.07 -1.72 -18.23
C GLN A 15 6.23 -0.47 -18.52
N ILE A 16 4.96 -0.46 -18.08
CA ILE A 16 4.08 0.70 -18.22
C ILE A 16 4.61 1.90 -17.43
N LEU A 17 5.06 1.69 -16.19
CA LEU A 17 5.59 2.76 -15.34
C LEU A 17 6.89 3.35 -15.91
N ALA A 18 7.81 2.48 -16.35
CA ALA A 18 9.06 2.88 -16.98
C ALA A 18 8.82 3.67 -18.27
N THR A 19 7.90 3.23 -19.12
CA THR A 19 7.52 3.93 -20.37
C THR A 19 6.94 5.32 -20.09
N ARG A 20 6.27 5.50 -18.95
CA ARG A 20 5.73 6.79 -18.50
C ARG A 20 6.77 7.68 -17.80
N GLY A 21 8.02 7.25 -17.71
CA GLY A 21 9.09 7.98 -17.01
C GLY A 21 8.89 8.05 -15.49
N VAL A 22 8.06 7.18 -14.91
CA VAL A 22 7.88 7.11 -13.46
C VAL A 22 9.07 6.40 -12.86
N ALA A 23 9.74 7.02 -11.88
CA ALA A 23 10.77 6.34 -11.10
C ALA A 23 10.15 5.15 -10.35
N VAL A 24 10.60 3.93 -10.67
CA VAL A 24 10.10 2.71 -10.03
C VAL A 24 11.01 2.33 -8.88
N ASP A 25 10.81 3.02 -7.75
CA ASP A 25 11.45 2.67 -6.49
C ASP A 25 10.57 1.72 -5.64
N TRP A 26 11.07 1.38 -4.45
CA TRP A 26 10.36 0.50 -3.52
C TRP A 26 9.02 1.07 -3.04
N GLU A 27 8.89 2.38 -2.91
CA GLU A 27 7.64 3.02 -2.49
C GLU A 27 6.59 2.94 -3.60
N CYS A 28 6.99 3.18 -4.86
CA CYS A 28 6.16 3.01 -6.04
C CYS A 28 5.64 1.57 -6.15
N PHE A 29 6.53 0.58 -6.03
CA PHE A 29 6.15 -0.83 -5.99
C PHE A 29 5.11 -1.13 -4.92
N ARG A 30 5.42 -0.81 -3.65
CA ARG A 30 4.50 -1.06 -2.51
C ARG A 30 3.14 -0.44 -2.78
N THR A 31 3.12 0.77 -3.31
CA THR A 31 1.90 1.51 -3.50
C THR A 31 1.01 0.86 -4.57
N VAL A 32 1.58 0.50 -5.72
CA VAL A 32 0.85 -0.13 -6.83
C VAL A 32 0.45 -1.56 -6.48
N PHE A 33 1.29 -2.29 -5.75
CA PHE A 33 0.98 -3.61 -5.22
C PHE A 33 -0.23 -3.57 -4.29
N MET A 34 -0.22 -2.66 -3.33
CA MET A 34 -1.32 -2.55 -2.39
C MET A 34 -2.63 -2.10 -3.06
N GLU A 35 -2.57 -1.23 -4.07
CA GLU A 35 -3.77 -0.85 -4.85
C GLU A 35 -4.35 -2.03 -5.67
N LYS A 36 -3.50 -2.93 -6.17
CA LYS A 36 -3.92 -4.10 -6.94
C LYS A 36 -4.59 -5.16 -6.07
N TYR A 37 -4.03 -5.43 -4.89
CA TYR A 37 -4.44 -6.56 -4.04
C TYR A 37 -5.34 -6.18 -2.87
N PHE A 38 -5.36 -4.91 -2.46
CA PHE A 38 -6.20 -4.43 -1.37
C PHE A 38 -7.11 -3.29 -1.84
N SER A 39 -8.41 -3.52 -1.76
CA SER A 39 -9.40 -2.49 -2.06
C SER A 39 -9.22 -1.28 -1.14
N GLU A 40 -9.67 -0.11 -1.60
CA GLU A 40 -9.64 1.11 -0.79
C GLU A 40 -10.39 0.95 0.54
N SER A 41 -11.53 0.28 0.54
CA SER A 41 -12.30 0.00 1.77
C SER A 41 -11.52 -0.87 2.76
N VAL A 42 -10.81 -1.90 2.27
CA VAL A 42 -9.99 -2.77 3.12
C VAL A 42 -8.82 -1.98 3.71
N ARG A 43 -8.16 -1.13 2.92
CA ARG A 43 -7.06 -0.30 3.40
C ARG A 43 -7.51 0.69 4.47
N HIS A 44 -8.64 1.37 4.26
CA HIS A 44 -9.22 2.29 5.26
C HIS A 44 -9.64 1.57 6.54
N ALA A 45 -10.22 0.36 6.42
CA ALA A 45 -10.57 -0.44 7.60
C ALA A 45 -9.31 -0.83 8.40
N LYS A 46 -8.23 -1.22 7.72
CA LYS A 46 -6.94 -1.56 8.35
C LYS A 46 -6.27 -0.35 8.99
N GLU A 47 -6.37 0.82 8.38
CA GLU A 47 -5.90 2.07 8.96
C GLU A 47 -6.69 2.45 10.22
N ALA A 48 -8.02 2.33 10.20
CA ALA A 48 -8.85 2.55 11.37
C ALA A 48 -8.54 1.56 12.51
N GLU A 49 -8.23 0.30 12.16
CA GLU A 49 -7.77 -0.71 13.11
C GLU A 49 -6.41 -0.31 13.72
N PHE A 50 -5.47 0.17 12.92
CA PHE A 50 -4.16 0.65 13.38
C PHE A 50 -4.29 1.83 14.35
N LEU A 51 -5.08 2.84 14.01
CA LEU A 51 -5.25 4.04 14.83
C LEU A 51 -5.91 3.73 16.19
N ARG A 52 -6.67 2.64 16.26
CA ARG A 52 -7.31 2.16 17.48
C ARG A 52 -6.48 1.10 18.22
N LEU A 53 -5.33 0.70 17.66
CA LEU A 53 -4.48 -0.33 18.24
C LEU A 53 -3.80 0.21 19.50
N HIS A 54 -4.19 -0.33 20.64
CA HIS A 54 -3.50 -0.17 21.91
C HIS A 54 -3.11 -1.56 22.44
N GLN A 55 -2.05 -1.65 23.25
CA GLN A 55 -1.61 -2.94 23.79
C GLN A 55 -2.71 -3.62 24.61
N GLY A 56 -3.34 -2.88 25.54
CA GLY A 56 -4.43 -3.42 26.36
C GLY A 56 -4.01 -4.68 27.10
N ALA A 57 -4.75 -5.78 26.88
CA ALA A 57 -4.49 -7.09 27.45
C ALA A 57 -3.56 -7.98 26.59
N LEU A 58 -3.09 -7.50 25.43
CA LEU A 58 -2.19 -8.26 24.57
C LEU A 58 -0.79 -8.36 25.20
N SER A 59 -0.14 -9.50 25.00
CA SER A 59 1.30 -9.58 25.25
C SER A 59 2.05 -8.63 24.31
N VAL A 60 3.26 -8.24 24.72
CA VAL A 60 4.12 -7.36 23.91
C VAL A 60 4.37 -7.94 22.52
N SER A 61 4.56 -9.27 22.42
CA SER A 61 4.77 -9.97 21.15
C SER A 61 3.54 -9.89 20.23
N GLU A 62 2.35 -10.15 20.77
CA GLU A 62 1.10 -10.07 19.99
C GLU A 62 0.81 -8.64 19.53
N TYR A 63 1.06 -7.66 20.40
CA TYR A 63 0.93 -6.26 20.05
C TYR A 63 1.91 -5.86 18.95
N ALA A 64 3.19 -6.22 19.07
CA ALA A 64 4.21 -5.92 18.07
C ALA A 64 3.87 -6.53 16.70
N MET A 65 3.45 -7.80 16.67
CA MET A 65 3.02 -8.46 15.43
C MET A 65 1.82 -7.73 14.79
N ARG A 66 0.82 -7.33 15.58
CA ARG A 66 -0.32 -6.56 15.07
C ARG A 66 0.09 -5.18 14.59
N PHE A 67 0.98 -4.51 15.32
CA PHE A 67 1.50 -3.20 14.96
C PHE A 67 2.21 -3.25 13.61
N GLU A 68 3.16 -4.17 13.42
CA GLU A 68 3.91 -4.31 12.16
C GLU A 68 3.00 -4.64 10.97
N HIS A 69 2.04 -5.54 11.18
CA HIS A 69 1.07 -5.92 10.16
C HIS A 69 0.19 -4.74 9.72
N LEU A 70 -0.26 -3.92 10.66
CA LEU A 70 -1.15 -2.80 10.40
C LEU A 70 -0.41 -1.52 9.95
N ALA A 71 0.83 -1.32 10.40
CA ALA A 71 1.67 -0.17 10.02
C ALA A 71 1.95 -0.11 8.52
N CYS A 72 1.96 -1.27 7.84
CA CYS A 72 2.09 -1.37 6.39
C CYS A 72 1.00 -0.60 5.62
N PHE A 73 -0.19 -0.44 6.19
CA PHE A 73 -1.31 0.27 5.56
C PHE A 73 -1.26 1.78 5.77
N TYR A 74 -0.78 2.23 6.94
CA TYR A 74 -0.71 3.66 7.28
C TYR A 74 0.35 4.41 6.45
N SER A 75 1.52 3.79 6.22
CA SER A 75 2.59 4.38 5.40
C SER A 75 2.16 4.71 3.97
N GLN A 76 1.10 4.08 3.46
CA GLN A 76 0.65 4.29 2.10
C GLN A 76 -0.28 5.51 1.94
N ALA A 77 -1.10 5.82 2.95
CA ALA A 77 -1.96 7.00 2.97
C ALA A 77 -1.15 8.31 3.04
N THR A 78 0.03 8.24 3.66
CA THR A 78 0.95 9.37 3.80
C THR A 78 1.85 9.59 2.58
N SER A 79 2.05 8.57 1.73
CA SER A 79 2.92 8.65 0.55
C SER A 79 2.49 9.77 -0.42
N GLU A 80 3.46 10.57 -0.87
CA GLU A 80 3.21 11.61 -1.87
C GLU A 80 2.73 11.01 -3.20
N ALA A 81 3.18 9.78 -3.52
CA ALA A 81 2.75 9.02 -4.68
C ALA A 81 1.24 8.76 -4.70
N TRP A 82 0.61 8.47 -3.54
CA TRP A 82 -0.85 8.31 -3.46
C TRP A 82 -1.58 9.66 -3.64
N LYS A 83 -1.07 10.74 -3.03
CA LYS A 83 -1.64 12.09 -3.15
C LYS A 83 -1.63 12.57 -4.60
N CYS A 84 -0.53 12.38 -5.33
CA CYS A 84 -0.40 12.75 -6.74
C CYS A 84 -1.40 12.01 -7.65
N ARG A 85 -1.61 10.69 -7.45
CA ARG A 85 -2.57 9.91 -8.25
C ARG A 85 -4.04 10.25 -7.93
N ARG A 86 -4.37 10.54 -6.67
CA ARG A 86 -5.72 11.01 -6.30
C ARG A 86 -6.06 12.33 -6.98
N ASN A 87 -5.11 13.24 -7.06
CA ASN A 87 -5.30 14.52 -7.76
C ASN A 87 -5.45 14.32 -9.28
N LEU A 88 -4.73 13.37 -9.88
CA LEU A 88 -4.86 13.03 -11.30
C LEU A 88 -6.20 12.38 -11.67
N LYS A 89 -6.83 11.64 -10.74
CA LYS A 89 -8.20 11.10 -10.92
C LYS A 89 -9.29 12.18 -10.79
N LYS A 90 -9.02 13.29 -10.08
CA LYS A 90 -9.97 14.41 -9.91
C LYS A 90 -10.00 15.36 -11.11
N THR A 91 -8.97 15.40 -11.93
CA THR A 91 -8.87 16.27 -13.13
C THR A 91 -9.49 15.67 -14.39
N LYS A 92 -10.38 14.68 -14.28
CA LYS A 92 -11.11 14.07 -15.40
C LYS A 92 -12.64 14.28 -15.34
N HIS A 93 -13.11 15.24 -14.55
CA HIS A 93 -14.49 15.70 -14.55
C HIS A 93 -14.56 17.16 -14.94
#